data_AF-A0A1V6A8S8-F1
#
_entry.id   AF-A0A1V6A8S8-F1
#
_cell.length_a   1.000
_cell.length_b   1.000
_cell.length_c   1.000
_cell.angle_alpha   90.00
_cell.angle_beta   90.00
_cell.angle_gamma   90.00
#
_symmetry.space_group_name_H-M   'P 1'
#
loop_
_entity.id
_entity.type
_entity.pdbx_description
1 polymer ?
#
loop_
_entity_poly.entity_id
_entity_poly.type
_entity_poly.pdbx_seq_one_letter_code
_entity_poly.pdbx_strand_id
1 'polypeptide(L)'
;MGFTVFYGDATRLDILKSAGADSARILIVAIDSPETNLDLVEKTRKAFPNLKIMVRAKNNLDAYNLLHTGIEDVYRESIDTSVRFGVDVLVKLGVRRFTATRAGQLFIKYDEASFRQLAQHRHDQEAYLVHIREQIALQEELLDNDRKACPNLHDFAWDMDVAMKKK
;
A
#
# COMPACT_ATOMS: atom_id res chain seq x y z
N MET A 1 -4.01 -22.70 -18.21
CA MET A 1 -2.89 -21.75 -18.27
C MET A 1 -1.75 -22.38 -17.50
N GLY A 2 -0.66 -22.72 -18.18
CA GLY A 2 0.53 -23.29 -17.53
C GLY A 2 1.52 -22.17 -17.23
N PHE A 3 1.99 -22.07 -15.99
CA PHE A 3 3.09 -21.19 -15.62
C PHE A 3 4.35 -22.03 -15.47
N THR A 4 5.51 -21.47 -15.83
CA THR A 4 6.79 -22.09 -15.50
C THR A 4 7.05 -21.91 -14.01
N VAL A 5 7.09 -23.02 -13.27
CA VAL A 5 7.29 -23.01 -11.82
C VAL A 5 8.65 -23.61 -11.51
N PHE A 6 9.45 -22.86 -10.74
CA PHE A 6 10.72 -23.31 -10.19
C PHE A 6 10.52 -23.58 -8.71
N TYR A 7 10.81 -24.79 -8.26
CA TYR A 7 10.66 -25.18 -6.85
C TYR A 7 11.98 -25.03 -6.11
N GLY A 8 11.94 -24.34 -4.97
CA GLY A 8 13.07 -24.20 -4.06
C GLY A 8 13.03 -22.91 -3.26
N ASP A 9 14.14 -22.59 -2.61
CA ASP A 9 14.30 -21.36 -1.84
C ASP A 9 14.58 -20.18 -2.78
N ALA A 10 13.64 -19.23 -2.83
CA ALA A 10 13.73 -18.05 -3.68
C ALA A 10 14.92 -17.13 -3.35
N THR A 11 15.51 -17.23 -2.15
CA THR A 11 16.70 -16.45 -1.76
C THR A 11 17.98 -16.91 -2.46
N ARG A 12 17.96 -18.07 -3.12
CA ARG A 12 19.13 -18.59 -3.83
C ARG A 12 19.25 -17.99 -5.22
N LEU A 13 20.42 -17.40 -5.49
CA LEU A 13 20.71 -16.74 -6.76
C LEU A 13 20.68 -17.70 -7.97
N ASP A 14 21.05 -18.95 -7.80
CA ASP A 14 21.04 -19.95 -8.88
C ASP A 14 19.60 -20.31 -9.32
N ILE A 15 18.65 -20.34 -8.38
CA ILE A 15 17.22 -20.51 -8.67
C ILE A 15 16.70 -19.28 -9.42
N LEU A 16 17.03 -18.06 -8.96
CA LEU A 16 16.63 -16.83 -9.65
C LEU A 16 17.19 -16.76 -11.07
N LYS A 17 18.46 -17.13 -11.27
CA LYS A 17 19.07 -17.23 -12.61
C LYS A 17 18.35 -18.23 -13.50
N SER A 18 18.04 -19.41 -12.96
CA SER A 18 17.29 -20.45 -13.68
C SER A 18 15.89 -19.96 -14.07
N ALA A 19 15.28 -19.13 -13.22
CA ALA A 19 14.02 -18.45 -13.49
C ALA A 19 14.14 -17.27 -14.48
N GLY A 20 15.34 -16.96 -14.96
CA GLY A 20 15.59 -15.93 -15.96
C GLY A 20 15.85 -14.53 -15.40
N ALA A 21 16.22 -14.39 -14.12
CA ALA A 21 16.47 -13.09 -13.49
C ALA A 21 17.50 -12.21 -14.22
N ASP A 22 18.47 -12.81 -14.93
CA ASP A 22 19.45 -12.07 -15.75
C ASP A 22 18.82 -11.27 -16.90
N SER A 23 17.68 -11.72 -17.42
CA SER A 23 16.98 -11.12 -18.56
C SER A 23 15.61 -10.53 -18.20
N ALA A 24 15.13 -10.79 -16.98
CA ALA A 24 13.87 -10.30 -16.50
C ALA A 24 13.89 -8.77 -16.35
N ARG A 25 12.74 -8.14 -16.55
CA ARG A 25 12.58 -6.68 -16.36
C ARG A 25 12.08 -6.33 -14.97
N ILE A 26 11.28 -7.20 -14.37
CA ILE A 26 10.61 -6.98 -13.09
C ILE A 26 10.67 -8.28 -12.28
N LEU A 27 11.04 -8.17 -11.01
CA LEU A 27 10.88 -9.18 -9.99
C LEU A 27 9.83 -8.71 -8.98
N ILE A 28 8.82 -9.55 -8.75
CA ILE A 28 7.84 -9.34 -7.69
C ILE A 28 8.24 -10.22 -6.50
N VAL A 29 8.56 -9.59 -5.38
CA VAL A 29 8.91 -10.25 -4.13
C VAL A 29 7.68 -10.26 -3.23
N ALA A 30 7.06 -11.43 -3.09
CA ALA A 30 5.78 -11.60 -2.39
C ALA A 30 5.83 -12.71 -1.31
N ILE A 31 6.99 -12.90 -0.66
CA ILE A 31 7.15 -13.89 0.42
C ILE A 31 6.54 -13.32 1.70
N ASP A 32 6.00 -14.20 2.56
CA ASP A 32 5.33 -13.77 3.81
C ASP A 32 6.30 -13.34 4.92
N SER A 33 7.53 -13.84 4.90
CA SER A 33 8.55 -13.52 5.90
C SER A 33 9.25 -12.18 5.56
N PRO A 34 9.15 -11.15 6.42
CA PRO A 34 9.84 -9.86 6.22
C PRO A 34 11.36 -10.01 6.08
N GLU A 35 11.97 -10.84 6.92
CA GLU A 35 13.41 -11.10 6.91
C GLU A 35 13.86 -11.73 5.58
N THR A 36 13.07 -12.67 5.07
CA THR A 36 13.33 -13.32 3.78
C THR A 36 13.14 -12.38 2.60
N ASN A 37 12.14 -11.49 2.64
CA ASN A 37 11.95 -10.46 1.62
C ASN A 37 13.17 -9.51 1.58
N LEU A 38 13.62 -9.05 2.75
CA LEU A 38 14.76 -8.15 2.87
C LEU A 38 16.06 -8.79 2.33
N ASP A 39 16.36 -10.02 2.75
CA ASP A 39 17.53 -10.77 2.27
C ASP A 39 17.49 -10.99 0.75
N LEU A 40 16.34 -11.40 0.22
CA LEU A 40 16.14 -11.59 -1.22
C LEU A 40 16.37 -10.28 -2.00
N VAL A 41 15.82 -9.18 -1.52
CA VAL A 41 15.99 -7.84 -2.10
C VAL A 41 17.46 -7.46 -2.18
N GLU A 42 18.20 -7.59 -1.07
CA GLU A 42 19.61 -7.20 -1.00
C GLU A 42 20.48 -8.03 -1.93
N LYS A 43 20.27 -9.36 -1.94
CA LYS A 43 21.00 -10.29 -2.83
C LYS A 43 20.68 -10.02 -4.29
N THR A 44 19.41 -9.83 -4.62
CA THR A 44 18.96 -9.60 -6.00
C THR A 44 19.54 -8.30 -6.55
N ARG A 45 19.55 -7.21 -5.77
CA ARG A 45 20.14 -5.94 -6.22
C ARG A 45 21.63 -6.04 -6.52
N LYS A 46 22.37 -6.78 -5.68
CA LYS A 46 23.81 -7.00 -5.88
C LYS A 46 24.09 -7.83 -7.14
N ALA A 47 23.27 -8.85 -7.40
CA ALA A 47 23.47 -9.78 -8.51
C ALA A 47 22.89 -9.29 -9.85
N PHE A 48 21.77 -8.58 -9.82
CA PHE A 48 20.99 -8.19 -11.01
C PHE A 48 20.64 -6.68 -10.95
N PRO A 49 21.61 -5.78 -11.17
CA PRO A 49 21.42 -4.34 -10.99
C PRO A 49 20.39 -3.72 -11.95
N ASN A 50 20.10 -4.37 -13.09
CA ASN A 50 19.13 -3.89 -14.07
C ASN A 50 17.69 -4.37 -13.80
N LEU A 51 17.51 -5.28 -12.84
CA LEU A 51 16.22 -5.89 -12.52
C LEU A 51 15.44 -4.96 -11.58
N LYS A 52 14.27 -4.50 -12.02
CA LYS A 52 13.38 -3.70 -11.16
C LYS A 52 12.70 -4.62 -10.15
N ILE A 53 12.67 -4.22 -8.88
CA ILE A 53 12.14 -5.05 -7.80
C ILE A 53 10.94 -4.34 -7.20
N MET A 54 9.81 -5.04 -7.14
CA MET A 54 8.59 -4.60 -6.47
C MET A 54 8.34 -5.54 -5.29
N VAL A 55 8.15 -5.00 -4.08
CA VAL A 55 8.16 -5.80 -2.86
C VAL A 55 6.88 -5.65 -2.06
N ARG A 56 6.30 -6.77 -1.63
CA ARG A 56 5.25 -6.80 -0.62
C ARG A 56 5.87 -6.57 0.76
N ALA A 57 5.35 -5.61 1.50
CA ALA A 57 5.64 -5.40 2.90
C ALA A 57 4.48 -5.89 3.77
N LYS A 58 4.81 -6.61 4.84
CA LYS A 58 3.81 -7.17 5.76
C LYS A 58 3.15 -6.11 6.63
N ASN A 59 3.93 -5.12 7.06
CA ASN A 59 3.49 -4.04 7.94
C ASN A 59 4.31 -2.77 7.70
N ASN A 60 3.97 -1.68 8.39
CA ASN A 60 4.67 -0.40 8.21
C ASN A 60 6.16 -0.49 8.58
N LEU A 61 6.53 -1.27 9.61
CA LEU A 61 7.93 -1.41 10.03
C LEU A 61 8.79 -2.09 8.96
N ASP A 62 8.27 -3.18 8.39
CA ASP A 62 8.86 -3.89 7.26
C ASP A 62 8.96 -2.98 6.02
N ALA A 63 7.90 -2.25 5.71
CA ALA A 63 7.88 -1.31 4.60
C ALA A 63 8.97 -0.24 4.74
N TYR A 64 9.20 0.30 5.95
CA TYR A 64 10.30 1.23 6.19
C TYR A 64 11.68 0.58 6.01
N ASN A 65 11.88 -0.64 6.51
CA ASN A 65 13.14 -1.37 6.31
C ASN A 65 13.44 -1.52 4.80
N LEU A 66 12.44 -1.89 4.01
CA LEU A 66 12.57 -2.03 2.56
C LEU A 66 12.87 -0.68 1.89
N LEU A 67 12.20 0.41 2.28
CA LEU A 67 12.53 1.76 1.79
C LEU A 67 13.98 2.15 2.08
N HIS A 68 14.50 1.82 3.27
CA HIS A 68 15.89 2.13 3.63
C HIS A 68 16.92 1.38 2.78
N THR A 69 16.57 0.23 2.21
CA THR A 69 17.45 -0.42 1.24
C THR A 69 17.58 0.39 -0.04
N GLY A 70 16.69 1.35 -0.29
CA GLY A 70 16.62 2.15 -1.52
C GLY A 70 15.66 1.59 -2.58
N ILE A 71 14.79 0.65 -2.21
CA ILE A 71 13.65 0.25 -3.05
C ILE A 71 12.53 1.26 -2.86
N GLU A 72 12.02 1.81 -3.96
CA GLU A 72 10.89 2.74 -3.93
C GLU A 72 9.53 2.02 -4.09
N ASP A 73 9.51 0.91 -4.82
CA ASP A 73 8.31 0.13 -5.15
C ASP A 73 7.93 -0.85 -4.02
N VAL A 74 7.52 -0.31 -2.87
CA VAL A 74 7.11 -1.06 -1.68
C VAL A 74 5.59 -0.98 -1.48
N TYR A 75 4.94 -2.14 -1.39
CA TYR A 75 3.49 -2.28 -1.31
C TYR A 75 3.07 -2.94 0.01
N ARG A 76 2.34 -2.20 0.87
CA ARG A 76 1.82 -2.74 2.14
C ARG A 76 0.63 -3.65 1.87
N GLU A 77 0.70 -4.89 2.34
CA GLU A 77 -0.25 -5.95 1.96
C GLU A 77 -1.72 -5.69 2.31
N SER A 78 -1.98 -4.94 3.39
CA SER A 78 -3.32 -4.84 3.99
C SER A 78 -4.00 -3.49 3.77
N ILE A 79 -3.32 -2.47 3.25
CA ILE A 79 -3.87 -1.10 3.23
C ILE A 79 -5.09 -1.01 2.29
N ASP A 80 -4.98 -1.50 1.06
CA ASP A 80 -6.07 -1.45 0.08
C ASP A 80 -7.30 -2.22 0.56
N THR A 81 -7.08 -3.39 1.15
CA THR A 81 -8.18 -4.23 1.66
C THR A 81 -8.84 -3.58 2.88
N SER A 82 -8.06 -3.01 3.80
CA SER A 82 -8.58 -2.31 4.99
C SER A 82 -9.39 -1.08 4.61
N VAL A 83 -8.88 -0.27 3.67
CA VAL A 83 -9.59 0.93 3.22
C VAL A 83 -10.86 0.56 2.46
N ARG A 84 -10.80 -0.43 1.57
CA ARG A 84 -12.00 -0.95 0.89
C ARG A 84 -13.06 -1.42 1.87
N PHE A 85 -12.66 -2.12 2.94
CA PHE A 85 -13.56 -2.54 3.99
C PHE A 85 -14.19 -1.34 4.71
N GLY A 86 -13.41 -0.31 5.04
CA GLY A 86 -13.92 0.95 5.60
C GLY A 86 -14.93 1.65 4.68
N VAL A 87 -14.69 1.69 3.37
CA VAL A 87 -15.63 2.21 2.37
C VAL A 87 -16.95 1.45 2.40
N ASP A 88 -16.90 0.12 2.42
CA ASP A 88 -18.11 -0.71 2.46
C ASP A 88 -18.91 -0.52 3.76
N VAL A 89 -18.22 -0.32 4.90
CA VAL A 89 -18.85 0.05 6.18
C VAL A 89 -19.57 1.40 6.07
N LEU A 90 -18.90 2.43 5.54
CA LEU A 90 -19.51 3.76 5.35
C LEU A 90 -20.75 3.68 4.45
N VAL A 91 -20.69 2.91 3.38
CA VAL A 91 -21.85 2.69 2.49
C VAL A 91 -23.00 2.02 3.22
N LYS A 92 -22.73 1.00 4.04
CA LYS A 92 -23.76 0.33 4.85
C LYS A 92 -24.37 1.24 5.92
N LEU A 93 -23.62 2.23 6.40
CA LEU A 93 -24.10 3.27 7.34
C LEU A 93 -24.89 4.39 6.64
N GLY A 94 -25.08 4.32 5.31
CA GLY A 94 -25.90 5.27 4.55
C GLY A 94 -25.12 6.37 3.86
N VAL A 95 -23.78 6.32 3.86
CA VAL A 95 -22.97 7.24 3.05
C VAL A 95 -23.07 6.84 1.58
N ARG A 96 -23.24 7.83 0.70
CA ARG A 96 -23.24 7.60 -0.75
C ARG A 96 -21.97 6.89 -1.21
N ARG A 97 -22.10 5.86 -2.07
CA ARG A 97 -20.96 5.05 -2.54
C ARG A 97 -19.86 5.91 -3.17
N PHE A 98 -20.22 6.82 -4.07
CA PHE A 98 -19.25 7.73 -4.68
C PHE A 98 -18.43 8.51 -3.65
N THR A 99 -19.11 9.08 -2.64
CA THR A 99 -18.48 9.83 -1.56
C THR A 99 -17.54 8.96 -0.72
N ALA A 100 -18.01 7.78 -0.29
CA ALA A 100 -17.20 6.86 0.51
C ALA A 100 -15.97 6.37 -0.26
N THR A 101 -16.14 5.97 -1.52
CA THR A 101 -15.02 5.55 -2.37
C THR A 101 -14.01 6.66 -2.59
N ARG A 102 -14.46 7.89 -2.85
CA ARG A 102 -13.57 9.05 -2.98
C ARG A 102 -12.79 9.32 -1.69
N ALA A 103 -13.45 9.28 -0.54
CA ALA A 103 -12.79 9.44 0.76
C ALA A 103 -11.72 8.36 0.99
N GLY A 104 -12.01 7.09 0.65
CA GLY A 104 -11.03 6.01 0.70
C GLY A 104 -9.82 6.22 -0.21
N GLN A 105 -10.03 6.70 -1.44
CA GLN A 105 -8.95 7.02 -2.37
C GLN A 105 -8.06 8.17 -1.86
N LEU A 106 -8.68 9.22 -1.30
CA LEU A 106 -7.96 10.33 -0.69
C LEU A 106 -7.18 9.89 0.55
N PHE A 107 -7.77 9.03 1.38
CA PHE A 107 -7.10 8.44 2.53
C PHE A 107 -5.82 7.70 2.12
N ILE A 108 -5.89 6.81 1.11
CA ILE A 108 -4.70 6.09 0.60
C ILE A 108 -3.65 7.07 0.09
N LYS A 109 -4.06 8.08 -0.69
CA LYS A 109 -3.14 9.09 -1.23
C LYS A 109 -2.40 9.85 -0.14
N TYR A 110 -3.09 10.29 0.90
CA TYR A 110 -2.48 11.01 2.01
C TYR A 110 -1.59 10.10 2.85
N ASP A 111 -2.06 8.89 3.15
CA ASP A 111 -1.28 7.91 3.90
C ASP A 111 0.02 7.51 3.17
N GLU A 112 0.01 7.33 1.85
CA GLU A 112 1.22 7.09 1.05
C GLU A 112 2.20 8.27 1.08
N ALA A 113 1.69 9.50 1.02
CA ALA A 113 2.51 10.71 1.10
C ALA A 113 3.16 10.84 2.49
N SER A 114 2.38 10.69 3.56
CA SER A 114 2.85 10.72 4.95
C SER A 114 3.84 9.59 5.23
N PHE A 115 3.57 8.38 4.72
CA PHE A 115 4.46 7.22 4.87
C PHE A 115 5.87 7.52 4.35
N ARG A 116 6.00 8.16 3.19
CA ARG A 116 7.32 8.53 2.64
C ARG A 116 8.04 9.60 3.47
N GLN A 117 7.31 10.54 4.07
CA GLN A 117 7.89 11.56 4.96
C GLN A 117 8.37 10.94 6.28
N LEU A 118 7.57 10.05 6.86
CA LEU A 118 7.87 9.37 8.11
C LEU A 118 9.05 8.40 7.99
N ALA A 119 9.25 7.79 6.81
CA ALA A 119 10.40 6.94 6.54
C ALA A 119 11.75 7.63 6.78
N GLN A 120 11.83 8.96 6.60
CA GLN A 120 13.07 9.73 6.77
C GLN A 120 13.49 9.88 8.25
N HIS A 121 12.54 9.84 9.18
CA HIS A 121 12.75 10.18 10.59
C HIS A 121 12.72 8.96 11.52
N ARG A 122 12.70 7.74 10.96
CA ARG A 122 12.48 6.49 11.70
C ARG A 122 13.49 6.21 12.81
N HIS A 123 14.74 6.64 12.66
CA HIS A 123 15.81 6.31 13.60
C HIS A 123 15.72 7.08 14.93
N ASP A 124 14.86 8.09 15.01
CA ASP A 124 14.55 8.82 16.24
C ASP A 124 13.15 8.42 16.73
N GLN A 125 13.09 7.53 17.73
CA GLN A 125 11.81 7.00 18.23
C GLN A 125 10.90 8.08 18.83
N GLU A 126 11.47 9.08 19.49
CA GLU A 126 10.72 10.18 20.10
C GLU A 126 10.18 11.12 19.01
N ALA A 127 11.03 11.52 18.06
CA ALA A 127 10.59 12.33 16.93
C ALA A 127 9.56 11.59 16.06
N TYR A 128 9.71 10.28 15.87
CA TYR A 128 8.76 9.47 15.09
C TYR A 128 7.34 9.51 15.68
N LEU A 129 7.19 9.37 16.99
CA LEU A 129 5.88 9.43 17.64
C LEU A 129 5.22 10.81 17.52
N VAL A 130 6.01 11.87 17.66
CA VAL A 130 5.54 13.25 17.48
C VAL A 130 5.08 13.45 16.03
N HIS A 131 5.90 13.08 15.05
CA HIS A 131 5.57 13.23 13.65
C HIS A 131 4.37 12.40 13.20
N ILE A 132 4.15 11.20 13.74
CA ILE A 132 2.91 10.45 13.47
C ILE A 132 1.69 11.26 13.90
N ARG A 133 1.70 11.82 15.12
CA ARG A 133 0.57 12.58 15.63
C ARG A 133 0.28 13.82 14.77
N GLU A 134 1.33 14.51 14.35
CA GLU A 134 1.22 15.65 13.42
C GLU A 134 0.62 15.22 12.08
N GLN A 135 1.08 14.09 11.52
CA GLN A 135 0.57 13.57 10.24
C GLN A 135 -0.89 13.12 10.33
N ILE A 136 -1.29 12.49 11.44
CA ILE A 136 -2.70 12.12 11.69
C ILE A 136 -3.57 13.38 11.73
N ALA A 137 -3.18 14.39 12.51
CA ALA A 137 -3.95 15.63 12.61
C ALA A 137 -4.07 16.35 11.26
N LEU A 138 -2.98 16.40 10.49
CA LEU A 138 -2.98 16.96 9.15
C LEU A 138 -3.90 16.18 8.20
N GLN A 139 -3.85 14.85 8.24
CA GLN A 139 -4.68 14.00 7.39
C GLN A 139 -6.17 14.17 7.73
N GLU A 140 -6.52 14.27 9.01
CA GLU A 140 -7.88 14.57 9.46
C GLU A 140 -8.36 15.92 8.90
N GLU A 141 -7.54 16.97 9.01
CA GLU A 141 -7.85 18.29 8.48
C GLU A 141 -8.06 18.27 6.94
N LEU A 142 -7.17 17.60 6.21
CA LEU A 142 -7.27 17.47 4.75
C LEU A 142 -8.56 16.74 4.33
N LEU A 143 -8.89 15.64 4.99
CA LEU A 143 -10.13 14.89 4.73
C LEU A 143 -11.38 15.70 5.06
N ASP A 144 -11.35 16.49 6.13
CA ASP A 144 -12.47 17.37 6.49
C ASP A 144 -12.67 18.50 5.47
N ASN A 145 -11.57 19.07 4.97
CA ASN A 145 -11.62 20.07 3.92
C ASN A 145 -12.16 19.50 2.61
N ASP A 146 -11.71 18.31 2.21
CA ASP A 146 -12.24 17.61 1.03
C ASP A 146 -13.73 17.28 1.15
N ARG A 147 -14.19 16.90 2.34
CA ARG A 147 -15.61 16.69 2.62
C ARG A 147 -16.42 17.97 2.41
N LYS A 148 -15.94 19.11 2.91
CA LYS A 148 -16.60 20.42 2.75
C LYS A 148 -16.60 20.90 1.30
N ALA A 149 -15.56 20.59 0.53
CA ALA A 149 -15.41 20.98 -0.88
C ALA A 149 -16.37 20.25 -1.84
N CYS A 150 -17.10 19.21 -1.39
CA CYS A 150 -18.12 18.52 -2.17
C CYS A 150 -19.51 18.60 -1.51
N PRO A 151 -20.25 19.71 -1.70
CA PRO A 151 -21.53 19.96 -1.03
C PRO A 151 -22.70 19.07 -1.49
N ASN A 152 -22.66 18.46 -2.68
CA ASN A 152 -23.74 17.58 -3.19
C ASN A 152 -23.75 16.18 -2.54
N LEU A 153 -23.38 16.10 -1.27
CA LEU A 153 -23.29 14.89 -0.45
C LEU A 153 -24.65 14.16 -0.30
N HIS A 154 -25.76 14.90 -0.47
CA HIS A 154 -27.14 14.42 -0.37
C HIS A 154 -27.88 14.33 -1.70
N ASP A 155 -27.19 14.52 -2.84
CA ASP A 155 -27.83 14.38 -4.15
C ASP A 155 -27.89 12.90 -4.54
N PHE A 156 -28.99 12.26 -4.19
CA PHE A 156 -29.32 10.87 -4.52
C PHE A 156 -29.85 10.69 -5.95
N ALA A 157 -29.83 11.73 -6.80
CA ALA A 157 -30.45 11.70 -8.13
C ALA A 157 -29.96 10.55 -9.03
N TRP A 158 -28.78 9.98 -8.75
CA TRP A 158 -28.16 8.92 -9.56
C TRP A 158 -28.13 7.54 -8.88
N ASP A 159 -28.52 7.42 -7.60
CA ASP A 159 -28.51 6.14 -6.87
C ASP A 159 -29.93 5.53 -6.84
N MET A 160 -30.43 5.12 -8.01
CA MET A 160 -31.77 4.54 -8.17
C MET A 160 -31.97 3.18 -7.47
N ASP A 161 -30.88 2.49 -7.10
CA ASP A 161 -30.94 1.15 -6.49
C ASP A 161 -31.38 1.15 -5.02
N VAL A 162 -31.19 2.26 -4.30
CA VAL A 162 -31.58 2.36 -2.87
C VAL A 162 -33.09 2.57 -2.73
N ALA A 163 -33.73 3.21 -3.70
CA ALA A 163 -35.17 3.47 -3.68
C ALA A 163 -36.02 2.20 -3.87
N MET A 164 -35.49 1.15 -4.51
CA MET A 164 -36.26 -0.05 -4.83
C MET A 164 -36.33 -1.11 -3.72
N LYS A 165 -35.64 -0.93 -2.59
CA LYS A 165 -35.59 -1.93 -1.49
C LYS A 165 -36.52 -1.64 -0.30
N LYS A 166 -37.42 -0.66 -0.38
CA LYS A 166 -38.53 -0.53 0.58
C LYS A 166 -39.78 -1.22 0.04
N LYS A 167 -39.89 -2.53 0.25
CA LYS A 167 -41.17 -3.26 0.24
C LYS A 167 -41.11 -4.38 1.26
#